data_AF-A0A936BLA7-F1
#
_entry.id   AF-A0A936BLA7-F1
#
_cell.length_a   1.000
_cell.length_b   1.000
_cell.length_c   1.000
_cell.angle_alpha   90.00
_cell.angle_beta   90.00
_cell.angle_gamma   90.00
#
_symmetry.space_group_name_H-M   'P 1'
#
loop_
_entity.id
_entity.type
_entity.pdbx_description
1 polymer ?
#
loop_
_entity_poly.entity_id
_entity_poly.type
_entity_poly.pdbx_seq_one_letter_code
_entity_poly.pdbx_strand_id
1 'polypeptide(L)'
;MVKYISKHRAVIFLDPYALQVEWSTLELLAKTQRVDVWYLFPLRDVVRQLANRLDRVGPKERRLDLVLGSNWRDLYRTSELMNEDLFGERRDPSALRSGSKADVEQWFSSRLRKIFAFVPDPLPILGERGSKDFSLYLCVANPAKPAVDLAKNFAKHAARNHSQRG
;
A
#
# COMPACT_ATOMS: atom_id res chain seq x y z
N MET A 1 -28.42 -16.29 -19.37
CA MET A 1 -27.03 -16.66 -19.02
C MET A 1 -26.97 -16.98 -17.53
N VAL A 2 -26.82 -18.25 -17.16
CA VAL A 2 -26.77 -18.68 -15.75
C VAL A 2 -25.35 -18.46 -15.23
N LYS A 3 -25.17 -17.57 -14.24
CA LYS A 3 -23.90 -17.43 -13.51
C LYS A 3 -23.72 -18.67 -12.64
N TYR A 4 -22.81 -19.57 -13.00
CA TYR A 4 -22.32 -20.59 -12.07
C TYR A 4 -21.58 -19.89 -10.92
N ILE A 5 -22.25 -19.78 -9.77
CA ILE A 5 -21.65 -19.27 -8.54
C ILE A 5 -20.82 -20.42 -7.94
N SER A 6 -19.52 -20.44 -8.24
CA SER A 6 -18.57 -21.30 -7.52
C SER A 6 -18.67 -21.02 -6.01
N LYS A 7 -18.88 -22.08 -5.22
CA LYS A 7 -18.91 -22.03 -3.75
C LYS A 7 -17.51 -21.96 -3.13
N HIS A 8 -16.46 -22.02 -3.94
CA HIS A 8 -15.09 -22.02 -3.47
C HIS A 8 -14.70 -20.63 -2.97
N ARG A 9 -14.09 -20.63 -1.79
CA ARG A 9 -13.50 -19.46 -1.15
C ARG A 9 -12.04 -19.76 -0.87
N ALA A 10 -11.22 -18.74 -0.92
CA ALA A 10 -9.80 -18.88 -0.63
C ALA A 10 -9.34 -17.75 0.26
N VAL A 11 -8.26 -18.02 0.98
CA VAL A 11 -7.45 -17.01 1.63
C VAL A 11 -6.06 -17.14 1.04
N ILE A 12 -5.47 -16.02 0.60
CA ILE A 12 -4.12 -16.00 0.03
C ILE A 12 -3.21 -15.18 0.94
N PHE A 13 -2.00 -15.68 1.17
CA PHE A 13 -0.92 -14.91 1.77
C PHE A 13 0.07 -14.49 0.67
N LEU A 14 0.23 -13.19 0.49
CA LEU A 14 1.14 -12.59 -0.47
C LEU A 14 2.34 -11.99 0.28
N ASP A 15 3.49 -12.64 0.13
CA ASP A 15 4.78 -12.19 0.63
C ASP A 15 5.71 -11.88 -0.56
N PRO A 16 5.68 -10.65 -1.09
CA PRO A 16 6.46 -10.29 -2.26
C PRO A 16 7.95 -10.19 -1.92
N TYR A 17 8.75 -11.09 -2.47
CA TYR A 17 10.19 -10.82 -2.60
C TYR A 17 10.41 -9.73 -3.66
N ALA A 18 11.19 -8.69 -3.35
CA ALA A 18 11.63 -7.67 -4.31
C ALA A 18 10.52 -6.97 -5.14
N LEU A 19 9.37 -6.64 -4.54
CA LEU A 19 8.29 -5.88 -5.20
C LEU A 19 7.69 -6.59 -6.43
N GLN A 20 7.48 -7.91 -6.34
CA GLN A 20 6.96 -8.73 -7.45
C GLN A 20 5.43 -8.75 -7.58
N VAL A 21 4.70 -8.39 -6.53
CA VAL A 21 3.22 -8.37 -6.60
C VAL A 21 2.78 -7.07 -7.27
N GLU A 22 2.16 -7.22 -8.44
CA GLU A 22 1.59 -6.11 -9.20
C GLU A 22 0.23 -5.68 -8.63
N TRP A 23 -0.08 -4.39 -8.74
CA TRP A 23 -1.38 -3.82 -8.38
C TRP A 23 -2.55 -4.50 -9.10
N SER A 24 -2.35 -4.85 -10.37
CA SER A 24 -3.31 -5.60 -11.20
C SER A 24 -3.72 -6.94 -10.56
N THR A 25 -2.79 -7.61 -9.86
CA THR A 25 -3.06 -8.86 -9.13
C THR A 25 -4.04 -8.61 -7.98
N LEU A 26 -3.83 -7.55 -7.21
CA LEU A 26 -4.72 -7.18 -6.10
C LEU A 26 -6.12 -6.81 -6.62
N GLU A 27 -6.20 -6.07 -7.72
CA GLU A 27 -7.47 -5.74 -8.37
C GLU A 27 -8.22 -7.00 -8.83
N LEU A 28 -7.51 -7.96 -9.44
CA LEU A 28 -8.11 -9.20 -9.90
C LEU A 28 -8.66 -10.03 -8.73
N LEU A 29 -7.87 -10.17 -7.65
CA LEU A 29 -8.28 -10.89 -6.44
C LEU A 29 -9.49 -10.22 -5.79
N ALA A 30 -9.48 -8.88 -5.65
CA ALA A 30 -10.59 -8.13 -5.08
C ALA A 30 -11.88 -8.29 -5.90
N LYS A 31 -11.79 -8.22 -7.24
CA LYS A 31 -12.93 -8.43 -8.17
C LYS A 31 -13.59 -9.79 -8.01
N THR A 32 -12.87 -10.82 -7.53
CA THR A 32 -13.47 -12.13 -7.28
C THR A 32 -14.54 -12.11 -6.19
N GLN A 33 -14.44 -11.16 -5.25
CA GLN A 33 -15.27 -11.08 -4.03
C GLN A 33 -15.27 -12.36 -3.18
N ARG A 34 -14.32 -13.28 -3.40
CA ARG A 34 -14.27 -14.60 -2.76
C ARG A 34 -12.91 -14.96 -2.19
N VAL A 35 -11.89 -14.19 -2.54
CA VAL A 35 -10.52 -14.42 -2.12
C VAL A 35 -10.09 -13.29 -1.19
N ASP A 36 -10.03 -13.60 0.10
CA ASP A 36 -9.52 -12.66 1.09
C ASP A 36 -7.98 -12.74 1.09
N VAL A 37 -7.29 -11.61 1.18
CA VAL A 37 -5.85 -11.51 0.95
C VAL A 37 -5.16 -10.98 2.20
N TRP A 38 -4.17 -11.70 2.68
CA TRP A 38 -3.15 -11.20 3.59
C TRP A 38 -1.97 -10.73 2.75
N TYR A 39 -1.63 -9.44 2.83
CA TYR A 39 -0.55 -8.87 2.02
C TYR A 39 0.52 -8.24 2.91
N LEU A 40 1.72 -8.81 2.87
CA LEU A 40 2.88 -8.29 3.58
C LEU A 40 3.54 -7.20 2.72
N PHE A 41 3.02 -5.98 2.80
CA PHE A 41 3.47 -4.88 1.96
C PHE A 41 4.88 -4.42 2.38
N PRO A 42 5.89 -4.44 1.48
CA PRO A 42 7.27 -4.09 1.79
C PRO A 42 7.49 -2.58 1.80
N LEU A 43 6.91 -1.91 2.81
CA LEU A 43 6.87 -0.46 2.95
C LEU A 43 8.25 0.20 2.81
N ARG A 44 9.27 -0.33 3.50
CA ARG A 44 10.64 0.22 3.43
C ARG A 44 11.19 0.18 2.01
N ASP A 45 10.99 -0.92 1.30
CA ASP A 45 11.56 -1.09 -0.04
C ASP A 45 10.86 -0.19 -1.05
N VAL A 46 9.53 -0.03 -0.95
CA VAL A 46 8.78 0.93 -1.75
C VAL A 46 9.25 2.37 -1.50
N VAL A 47 9.37 2.76 -0.24
CA VAL A 47 9.81 4.12 0.13
C VAL A 47 11.26 4.41 -0.33
N ARG A 48 12.12 3.39 -0.41
CA ARG A 48 13.48 3.50 -0.99
C ARG A 48 13.46 3.73 -2.51
N GLN A 49 12.43 3.25 -3.21
CA GLN A 49 12.28 3.50 -4.65
C GLN A 49 11.70 4.88 -4.94
N LEU A 50 10.87 5.42 -4.05
CA LEU A 50 10.31 6.77 -4.13
C LEU A 50 11.38 7.82 -3.79
N ALA A 51 12.13 8.28 -4.80
CA ALA A 51 13.13 9.34 -4.62
C ALA A 51 12.51 10.63 -4.04
N ASN A 52 13.29 11.43 -3.30
CA ASN A 52 12.80 12.67 -2.71
C ASN A 52 12.31 13.69 -3.74
N ARG A 53 12.87 13.66 -4.96
CA ARG A 53 12.41 14.45 -6.10
C ARG A 53 11.88 13.53 -7.18
N LEU A 54 10.76 13.90 -7.81
CA LEU A 54 10.10 13.08 -8.82
C LEU A 54 10.98 12.84 -10.06
N ASP A 55 11.69 13.87 -10.51
CA ASP A 55 12.65 13.83 -11.63
C ASP A 55 13.84 12.88 -11.39
N ARG A 56 14.09 12.48 -10.13
CA ARG A 56 15.17 11.57 -9.73
C ARG A 56 14.72 10.12 -9.54
N VAL A 57 13.45 9.79 -9.78
CA VAL A 57 12.96 8.39 -9.70
C VAL A 57 13.58 7.54 -10.81
N GLY A 58 13.61 8.05 -12.04
CA GLY A 58 14.31 7.45 -13.18
C GLY A 58 13.89 5.99 -13.45
N PRO A 59 14.83 5.04 -13.63
CA PRO A 59 14.52 3.65 -14.01
C PRO A 59 13.58 2.88 -13.06
N LYS A 60 13.39 3.38 -11.83
CA LYS A 60 12.55 2.77 -10.80
C LYS A 60 11.05 2.96 -11.04
N GLU A 61 10.69 3.93 -11.88
CA GLU A 61 9.32 4.30 -12.22
C GLU A 61 8.49 3.11 -12.70
N ARG A 62 9.04 2.29 -13.61
CA ARG A 62 8.35 1.08 -14.09
C ARG A 62 7.99 0.13 -12.95
N ARG A 63 8.87 -0.07 -11.97
CA ARG A 63 8.60 -0.96 -10.84
C ARG A 63 7.53 -0.38 -9.92
N LEU A 64 7.55 0.94 -9.71
CA LEU A 64 6.53 1.64 -8.93
C LEU A 64 5.16 1.58 -9.62
N ASP A 65 5.10 1.76 -10.94
CA ASP A 65 3.87 1.63 -11.72
C ASP A 65 3.28 0.23 -11.62
N LEU A 66 4.11 -0.82 -11.66
CA LEU A 66 3.65 -2.20 -11.48
C LEU A 66 3.07 -2.43 -10.07
N VAL A 67 3.77 -1.99 -9.02
CA VAL A 67 3.40 -2.34 -7.63
C VAL A 67 2.31 -1.45 -7.05
N LEU A 68 2.31 -0.17 -7.39
CA LEU A 68 1.40 0.83 -6.83
C LEU A 68 0.32 1.30 -7.82
N GLY A 69 0.47 0.96 -9.11
CA GLY A 69 -0.24 1.61 -10.21
C GLY A 69 0.31 3.01 -10.50
N SER A 70 -0.07 3.63 -11.62
CA SER A 70 0.43 4.95 -12.06
C SER A 70 0.19 6.10 -11.06
N ASN A 71 -0.73 5.92 -10.11
CA ASN A 71 -1.19 6.96 -9.19
C ASN A 71 -0.20 7.26 -8.05
N TRP A 72 0.91 6.54 -7.91
CA TRP A 72 1.90 6.86 -6.85
C TRP A 72 2.48 8.27 -6.98
N ARG A 73 2.35 8.90 -8.15
CA ARG A 73 2.70 10.32 -8.39
C ARG A 73 1.91 11.28 -7.50
N ASP A 74 0.73 10.87 -7.01
CA ASP A 74 -0.07 11.62 -6.01
C ASP A 74 0.69 11.85 -4.69
N LEU A 75 1.77 11.08 -4.44
CA LEU A 75 2.67 11.24 -3.28
C LEU A 75 3.67 12.39 -3.44
N TYR A 76 3.64 13.10 -4.56
CA TYR A 76 4.51 14.22 -4.85
C TYR A 76 3.70 15.50 -4.96
N ARG A 77 4.25 16.59 -4.42
CA ARG A 77 3.68 17.94 -4.56
C ARG A 77 4.69 18.83 -5.24
N THR A 78 4.21 19.69 -6.13
CA THR A 78 5.04 20.73 -6.72
C THR A 78 5.54 21.64 -5.61
N SER A 79 6.86 21.73 -5.48
CA SER A 79 7.48 22.73 -4.61
C SER A 79 7.38 24.08 -5.33
N GLU A 80 6.51 24.97 -4.86
CA GLU A 80 6.49 26.37 -5.32
C GLU A 80 7.72 27.16 -4.87
N LEU A 81 8.50 26.60 -3.93
CA LEU A 81 9.78 27.18 -3.55
C LEU A 81 10.74 27.04 -4.73
N MET A 82 10.95 28.18 -5.42
CA MET A 82 12.08 28.39 -6.31
C MET A 82 13.33 28.12 -5.47
N ASN A 83 13.94 26.96 -5.67
CA ASN A 83 15.24 26.69 -5.07
C ASN A 83 16.25 27.43 -5.94
N GLU A 84 16.56 28.67 -5.57
CA GLU A 84 17.82 29.30 -5.96
C GLU A 84 18.93 28.46 -5.33
N ASP A 85 19.83 27.93 -6.16
CA ASP A 85 21.03 27.32 -5.62
C ASP A 85 22.01 28.41 -5.14
N LEU A 86 23.15 27.97 -4.56
CA LEU A 86 24.19 28.88 -4.07
C LEU A 86 24.73 29.85 -5.14
N PHE A 87 24.41 29.65 -6.42
CA PHE A 87 24.84 30.46 -7.55
C PHE A 87 23.68 31.24 -8.20
N GLY A 88 22.48 31.22 -7.62
CA GLY A 88 21.32 31.94 -8.14
C GLY A 88 20.71 31.33 -9.41
N GLU A 89 21.08 30.10 -9.78
CA GLU A 89 20.47 29.43 -10.92
C GLU A 89 19.08 28.92 -10.54
N ARG A 90 18.07 29.37 -11.29
CA ARG A 90 16.70 28.88 -11.15
C ARG A 90 16.64 27.44 -11.65
N ARG A 91 16.57 26.48 -10.73
CA ARG A 91 16.16 25.13 -11.10
C ARG A 91 14.67 25.09 -11.40
N ASP A 92 14.31 24.32 -12.42
CA ASP A 92 12.91 23.97 -12.67
C ASP A 92 12.28 23.42 -11.38
N PRO A 93 11.06 23.85 -11.04
CA PRO A 93 10.36 23.37 -9.85
C PRO A 93 10.16 21.86 -9.95
N SER A 94 10.97 21.10 -9.21
CA SER A 94 10.83 19.65 -9.12
C SER A 94 9.79 19.30 -8.06
N ALA A 95 8.83 18.45 -8.41
CA ALA A 95 7.89 17.91 -7.42
C ALA A 95 8.66 17.11 -6.35
N LEU A 96 8.42 17.46 -5.08
CA LEU A 96 9.04 16.81 -3.93
C LEU A 96 8.08 15.77 -3.37
N ARG A 97 8.63 14.64 -2.92
CA ARG A 97 7.86 13.61 -2.22
C ARG A 97 7.30 14.24 -0.94
N SER A 98 5.98 14.39 -0.87
CA SER A 98 5.32 15.06 0.25
C SER A 98 5.12 14.15 1.46
N GLY A 99 5.48 12.87 1.36
CA GLY A 99 5.12 11.85 2.33
C GLY A 99 6.31 11.17 3.04
N SER A 100 6.18 11.06 4.36
CA SER A 100 6.87 10.11 5.23
C SER A 100 6.46 8.66 4.92
N LYS A 101 7.08 7.67 5.58
CA LYS A 101 6.62 6.27 5.51
C LYS A 101 5.14 6.13 5.86
N ALA A 102 4.64 6.91 6.82
CA ALA A 102 3.25 6.88 7.25
C ALA A 102 2.30 7.38 6.17
N ASP A 103 2.69 8.42 5.42
CA ASP A 103 1.88 8.96 4.33
C ASP A 103 1.76 7.98 3.16
N VAL A 104 2.86 7.26 2.84
CA VAL A 104 2.84 6.19 1.83
C VAL A 104 1.92 5.05 2.27
N GLU A 105 2.01 4.64 3.54
CA GLU A 105 1.13 3.62 4.12
C GLU A 105 -0.34 4.05 4.10
N GLN A 106 -0.65 5.30 4.47
CA GLN A 106 -2.01 5.83 4.45
C GLN A 106 -2.57 5.91 3.03
N TRP A 107 -1.77 6.42 2.09
CA TRP A 107 -2.12 6.48 0.67
C TRP A 107 -2.41 5.08 0.12
N PHE A 108 -1.55 4.10 0.39
CA PHE A 108 -1.73 2.72 -0.08
C PHE A 108 -2.97 2.06 0.56
N SER A 109 -3.18 2.28 1.86
CA SER A 109 -4.38 1.82 2.57
C SER A 109 -5.67 2.38 1.94
N SER A 110 -5.67 3.66 1.57
CA SER A 110 -6.82 4.29 0.91
C SER A 110 -7.13 3.65 -0.45
N ARG A 111 -6.10 3.20 -1.17
CA ARG A 111 -6.24 2.52 -2.46
C ARG A 111 -6.81 1.12 -2.29
N LEU A 112 -6.30 0.33 -1.35
CA LEU A 112 -6.83 -1.01 -1.06
C LEU A 112 -8.31 -0.96 -0.66
N ARG A 113 -8.71 0.03 0.16
CA ARG A 113 -10.11 0.25 0.57
C ARG A 113 -11.05 0.59 -0.58
N LYS A 114 -10.54 1.02 -1.74
CA LYS A 114 -11.37 1.26 -2.93
C LYS A 114 -11.70 -0.02 -3.70
N ILE A 115 -10.88 -1.07 -3.57
CA ILE A 115 -11.04 -2.31 -4.35
C ILE A 115 -11.57 -3.48 -3.51
N PHE A 116 -11.21 -3.55 -2.22
CA PHE A 116 -11.70 -4.57 -1.30
C PHE A 116 -12.91 -4.09 -0.50
N ALA A 117 -13.77 -5.02 -0.09
CA ALA A 117 -14.97 -4.72 0.69
C ALA A 117 -14.64 -4.18 2.09
N PHE A 118 -13.55 -4.65 2.70
CA PHE A 118 -13.06 -4.13 3.97
C PHE A 118 -11.56 -4.31 4.13
N VAL A 119 -10.87 -3.27 4.60
CA VAL A 119 -9.44 -3.28 4.92
C VAL A 119 -9.25 -2.47 6.22
N PRO A 120 -8.92 -3.11 7.36
CA PRO A 120 -8.62 -2.41 8.59
C PRO A 120 -7.26 -1.68 8.48
N ASP A 121 -6.84 -1.01 9.55
CA ASP A 121 -5.48 -0.48 9.60
C ASP A 121 -4.46 -1.64 9.63
N PRO A 122 -3.31 -1.49 8.93
CA PRO A 122 -2.34 -2.57 8.83
C PRO A 122 -1.63 -2.81 10.16
N LEU A 123 -1.18 -4.05 10.35
CA LEU A 123 -0.31 -4.39 11.48
C LEU A 123 1.14 -4.07 11.10
N PRO A 124 1.86 -3.24 11.87
CA PRO A 124 3.25 -2.95 11.58
C PRO A 124 4.12 -4.15 11.92
N ILE A 125 4.98 -4.56 10.99
CA ILE A 125 6.03 -5.54 11.24
C ILE A 125 7.36 -4.79 11.28
N LEU A 126 7.99 -4.82 12.46
CA LEU A 126 9.24 -4.13 12.73
C LEU A 126 10.41 -4.97 12.24
N GLY A 127 11.38 -4.31 11.60
CA GLY A 127 12.67 -4.92 11.32
C GLY A 127 13.58 -4.92 12.54
N GLU A 128 14.79 -5.44 12.37
CA GLU A 128 15.80 -5.62 13.43
C GLU A 128 16.13 -4.32 14.20
N ARG A 129 16.00 -3.15 13.56
CA ARG A 129 16.30 -1.84 14.15
C ARG A 129 15.06 -1.13 14.72
N GLY A 130 13.95 -1.84 14.90
CA GLY A 130 12.68 -1.26 15.35
C GLY A 130 11.99 -0.37 14.30
N SER A 131 12.50 -0.31 13.06
CA SER A 131 11.87 0.43 11.97
C SER A 131 10.67 -0.34 11.41
N LYS A 132 9.57 0.36 11.12
CA LYS A 132 8.45 -0.20 10.35
C LYS A 132 8.93 -0.51 8.93
N ASP A 133 9.15 -1.78 8.67
CA ASP A 133 9.73 -2.25 7.41
C ASP A 133 8.68 -2.87 6.50
N PHE A 134 7.67 -3.51 7.10
CA PHE A 134 6.52 -4.04 6.41
C PHE A 134 5.22 -3.64 7.11
N SER A 135 4.16 -3.60 6.32
CA SER A 135 2.78 -3.37 6.78
C SER A 135 1.96 -4.57 6.37
N LEU A 136 1.49 -5.35 7.33
CA LEU A 136 0.65 -6.53 7.07
C LEU A 136 -0.80 -6.09 6.94
N TYR A 137 -1.34 -6.22 5.73
CA TYR A 137 -2.73 -5.90 5.41
C TYR A 137 -3.60 -7.15 5.43
N LEU A 138 -4.78 -7.03 6.03
CA LEU A 138 -5.91 -7.93 5.82
C LEU A 138 -6.88 -7.28 4.82
N CYS A 139 -7.05 -7.88 3.66
CA CYS A 139 -7.92 -7.38 2.60
C CYS A 139 -9.10 -8.34 2.41
N VAL A 140 -10.28 -7.94 2.86
CA VAL A 140 -11.50 -8.76 2.75
C VAL A 140 -12.17 -8.44 1.43
N ALA A 141 -12.21 -9.41 0.51
CA ALA A 141 -12.88 -9.26 -0.78
C ALA A 141 -14.38 -9.52 -0.66
N ASN A 142 -14.80 -10.36 0.29
CA ASN A 142 -16.21 -10.71 0.45
C ASN A 142 -17.05 -9.58 1.04
N PRO A 143 -18.05 -9.06 0.29
CA PRO A 143 -18.90 -7.97 0.77
C PRO A 143 -19.98 -8.42 1.77
N ALA A 144 -20.16 -9.72 2.01
CA ALA A 144 -21.18 -10.19 2.95
C ALA A 144 -20.92 -9.68 4.37
N LYS A 145 -21.95 -9.09 4.98
CA LYS A 145 -21.91 -8.51 6.33
C LYS A 145 -21.24 -9.41 7.38
N PRO A 146 -21.52 -10.72 7.48
CA PRO A 146 -20.87 -11.58 8.46
C PRO A 146 -19.34 -11.64 8.32
N ALA A 147 -18.81 -11.61 7.10
CA ALA A 147 -17.36 -11.65 6.88
C ALA A 147 -16.70 -10.32 7.25
N VAL A 148 -17.35 -9.19 6.91
CA VAL A 148 -16.87 -7.86 7.29
C VAL A 148 -16.92 -7.69 8.81
N ASP A 149 -17.97 -8.15 9.48
CA ASP A 149 -18.11 -8.05 10.93
C ASP A 149 -17.06 -8.93 11.66
N LEU A 150 -16.78 -10.13 11.13
CA LEU A 150 -15.70 -10.98 11.63
C LEU A 150 -14.34 -10.27 11.52
N ALA A 151 -14.05 -9.66 10.38
CA ALA A 151 -12.79 -8.94 10.17
C ALA A 151 -12.67 -7.70 11.07
N LYS A 152 -13.76 -6.98 11.33
CA LYS A 152 -13.79 -5.87 12.30
C LYS A 152 -13.47 -6.35 13.72
N ASN A 153 -14.03 -7.49 14.14
CA ASN A 153 -13.76 -8.06 15.45
C ASN A 153 -12.31 -8.49 15.58
N PHE A 154 -11.76 -9.13 14.54
CA PHE A 154 -10.34 -9.46 14.46
C PHE A 154 -9.45 -8.21 14.58
N ALA A 155 -9.73 -7.16 13.80
CA ALA A 155 -8.94 -5.92 13.82
C ALA A 155 -8.94 -5.25 15.20
N LYS A 156 -10.10 -5.21 15.87
CA LYS A 156 -10.21 -4.70 17.25
C LYS A 156 -9.36 -5.51 18.23
N HIS A 157 -9.36 -6.84 18.09
CA HIS A 157 -8.56 -7.71 18.95
C HIS A 157 -7.06 -7.55 18.70
N ALA A 158 -6.64 -7.54 17.44
CA ALA A 158 -5.25 -7.37 17.05
C ALA A 158 -4.70 -6.01 17.53
N ALA A 159 -5.45 -4.92 17.35
CA ALA A 159 -5.05 -3.59 17.80
C ALA A 159 -4.77 -3.56 19.32
N ARG A 160 -5.64 -4.17 20.14
CA ARG A 160 -5.46 -4.25 21.60
C ARG A 160 -4.18 -4.97 21.99
N ASN A 161 -3.91 -6.13 21.37
CA ASN A 161 -2.73 -6.94 21.71
C ASN A 161 -1.42 -6.31 21.24
N HIS A 162 -1.44 -5.59 20.11
CA HIS A 162 -0.26 -4.87 19.63
C HIS A 162 0.05 -3.64 20.48
N SER A 163 -0.97 -2.90 20.96
CA SER A 163 -0.75 -1.76 21.86
C SER A 163 -0.24 -2.12 23.25
N GLN A 164 -0.39 -3.38 23.69
CA GLN A 164 0.12 -3.85 24.99
C GLN A 164 1.56 -4.39 24.93
N ARG A 165 2.17 -4.43 23.74
CA ARG A 165 3.51 -5.03 23.50
C ARG A 165 4.55 -4.03 23.01
N GLY A 166 4.19 -2.76 22.81
CA GLY A 166 5.11 -1.66 22.46
C GLY A 166 5.25 -0.70 23.64
#